data_AF-A0A2N9LNT8-F1
#
_entry.id   AF-A0A2N9LNT8-F1
#
_cell.length_a   1.000
_cell.length_b   1.000
_cell.length_c   1.000
_cell.angle_alpha   90.00
_cell.angle_beta   90.00
_cell.angle_gamma   90.00
#
_symmetry.space_group_name_H-M   'P 1'
#
loop_
_entity.id
_entity.type
_entity.pdbx_description
1 polymer ?
#
loop_
_entity_poly.entity_id
_entity_poly.type
_entity_poly.pdbx_seq_one_letter_code
_entity_poly.pdbx_strand_id
1 'polypeptide(L)'
;MPDEKDPPPVYGYVFGRLTQRERTELMRRALDDQEIFNALWDACDDHELLQDPEVRKELLASLAAEAVSKPSPWTAARQALIGPFGRFALAGAAAACLAIFILHGLKKPIEQQILTLVTNPSSNMADYFKLPKHNPAGLNLDLHRTPAVFHPGDIVRATVQLKSSAAVFALRRGPAGEVRLVFPPDPATLADRNPGEIAISFDPVPPTEDVTATRHYILRVIALRPGIDLRSQSVDWAKLAPDSYSVVEVSYDVVP
;
A
#
# COMPACT_ATOMS: atom_id res chain seq x y z
N MET A 1 -33.86 -26.06 12.04
CA MET A 1 -32.71 -25.19 12.35
C MET A 1 -31.54 -25.72 11.55
N PRO A 2 -30.88 -24.90 10.71
CA PRO A 2 -29.64 -25.32 10.06
C PRO A 2 -28.55 -25.51 11.12
N ASP A 3 -27.73 -26.55 10.94
CA ASP A 3 -26.71 -26.99 11.89
C ASP A 3 -25.77 -25.85 12.33
N GLU A 4 -25.60 -25.72 13.65
CA GLU A 4 -24.63 -24.83 14.30
C GLU A 4 -23.19 -25.31 14.08
N LYS A 5 -23.01 -26.53 13.54
CA LYS A 5 -21.71 -27.21 13.37
C LYS A 5 -21.14 -27.15 11.95
N ASP A 6 -21.88 -26.67 10.96
CA ASP A 6 -21.35 -26.46 9.60
C ASP A 6 -21.33 -24.96 9.27
N PRO A 7 -20.15 -24.32 9.18
CA PRO A 7 -20.06 -22.95 8.71
C PRO A 7 -20.47 -22.89 7.23
N PRO A 8 -21.28 -21.89 6.80
CA PRO A 8 -21.58 -21.70 5.39
C PRO A 8 -20.27 -21.46 4.63
N PRO A 9 -20.01 -22.15 3.51
CA PRO A 9 -18.73 -22.07 2.84
C PRO A 9 -18.56 -20.67 2.24
N VAL A 10 -17.57 -19.93 2.75
CA VAL A 10 -17.16 -18.60 2.26
C VAL A 10 -16.89 -18.64 0.74
N TYR A 11 -16.36 -19.73 0.22
CA TYR A 11 -16.18 -19.94 -1.23
C TYR A 11 -17.50 -19.91 -2.02
N GLY A 12 -18.62 -20.31 -1.41
CA GLY A 12 -19.93 -20.18 -2.04
C GLY A 12 -20.28 -18.72 -2.34
N TYR A 13 -19.84 -17.78 -1.51
CA TYR A 13 -20.04 -16.35 -1.71
C TYR A 13 -19.24 -15.84 -2.91
N VAL A 14 -17.94 -16.16 -2.97
CA VAL A 14 -17.03 -15.78 -4.08
C VAL A 14 -17.55 -16.22 -5.44
N PHE A 15 -18.10 -17.43 -5.54
CA PHE A 15 -18.59 -17.97 -6.81
C PHE A 15 -20.08 -17.64 -7.08
N GLY A 16 -20.72 -16.81 -6.26
CA GLY A 16 -22.13 -16.44 -6.40
C GLY A 16 -23.08 -17.64 -6.28
N ARG A 17 -22.68 -18.69 -5.57
CA ARG A 17 -23.44 -19.94 -5.41
C ARG A 17 -24.31 -20.00 -4.15
N LEU A 18 -24.25 -18.98 -3.30
CA LEU A 18 -25.12 -18.88 -2.12
C LEU A 18 -26.51 -18.36 -2.49
N THR A 19 -27.54 -18.99 -1.93
CA THR A 19 -28.89 -18.44 -1.92
C THR A 19 -28.97 -17.20 -1.02
N GLN A 20 -29.99 -16.37 -1.22
CA GLN A 20 -30.18 -15.16 -0.40
C GLN A 20 -30.23 -15.46 1.11
N ARG A 21 -30.84 -16.58 1.49
CA ARG A 21 -30.95 -17.02 2.88
C ARG A 21 -29.58 -17.39 3.48
N GLU A 22 -28.75 -18.08 2.70
CA GLU A 22 -27.40 -18.48 3.12
C GLU A 22 -26.45 -17.27 3.20
N ARG A 23 -26.59 -16.32 2.28
CA ARG A 23 -25.84 -15.06 2.32
C ARG A 23 -26.17 -14.24 3.57
N THR A 24 -27.44 -14.12 3.92
CA THR A 24 -27.86 -13.40 5.13
C THR A 24 -27.35 -14.09 6.40
N GLU A 25 -27.39 -15.42 6.46
CA GLU A 25 -26.86 -16.15 7.62
C GLU A 25 -25.33 -16.06 7.72
N LEU A 26 -24.61 -16.13 6.61
CA LEU A 26 -23.17 -15.94 6.58
C LEU A 26 -22.78 -14.54 7.06
N MET A 27 -23.49 -13.50 6.61
CA MET A 27 -23.24 -12.12 7.05
C MET A 27 -23.57 -11.93 8.53
N ARG A 28 -24.64 -12.57 9.03
CA ARG A 28 -24.99 -12.56 10.45
C ARG A 28 -23.88 -13.19 11.30
N ARG A 29 -23.36 -14.35 10.89
CA ARG A 29 -22.26 -15.04 11.58
C ARG A 29 -20.96 -14.24 11.51
N ALA A 30 -20.68 -13.57 10.39
CA ALA A 30 -19.51 -12.70 10.26
C ALA A 30 -19.53 -11.49 11.21
N LEU A 31 -20.71 -11.05 11.67
CA LEU A 31 -20.78 -9.99 12.69
C LEU A 31 -20.44 -10.51 14.10
N ASP A 32 -20.66 -11.80 14.35
CA ASP A 32 -20.45 -12.44 15.66
C ASP A 32 -19.08 -13.15 15.76
N ASP A 33 -18.44 -13.46 14.63
CA ASP A 33 -17.20 -14.23 14.54
C ASP A 33 -16.17 -13.54 13.62
N GLN A 34 -15.08 -13.07 14.23
CA GLN A 34 -13.99 -12.37 13.54
C GLN A 34 -13.24 -13.26 12.53
N GLU A 35 -13.14 -14.57 12.75
CA GLU A 35 -12.48 -15.47 11.79
C GLU A 35 -13.33 -15.59 10.52
N ILE A 36 -14.66 -15.70 10.67
CA ILE A 36 -15.60 -15.70 9.54
C ILE A 36 -15.62 -14.34 8.84
N PHE A 37 -15.51 -13.23 9.60
CA PHE A 37 -15.40 -11.89 9.04
C PHE A 37 -14.16 -11.73 8.16
N ASN A 38 -12.99 -12.08 8.68
CA ASN A 38 -11.73 -11.97 7.95
C ASN A 38 -11.76 -12.85 6.69
N ALA A 39 -12.25 -14.09 6.80
CA ALA A 39 -12.39 -14.97 5.65
C ALA A 39 -13.37 -14.40 4.60
N LEU A 40 -14.47 -13.76 5.03
CA LEU A 40 -15.42 -13.10 4.13
C LEU A 40 -14.83 -11.85 3.48
N TRP A 41 -13.97 -11.13 4.19
CA TRP A 41 -13.26 -9.96 3.69
C TRP A 41 -12.26 -10.34 2.61
N ASP A 42 -11.40 -11.32 2.87
CA ASP A 42 -10.46 -11.87 1.90
C ASP A 42 -11.19 -12.40 0.64
N ALA A 43 -12.36 -13.03 0.85
CA ALA A 43 -13.23 -13.48 -0.22
C ALA A 43 -13.89 -12.35 -1.03
N CYS A 44 -14.10 -11.16 -0.45
CA CYS A 44 -14.57 -9.99 -1.20
C CYS A 44 -13.46 -9.47 -2.11
N ASP A 45 -12.24 -9.38 -1.62
CA ASP A 45 -11.07 -8.95 -2.39
C ASP A 45 -10.83 -9.90 -3.58
N ASP A 46 -10.89 -11.22 -3.33
CA ASP A 46 -10.78 -12.24 -4.39
C ASP A 46 -11.92 -12.14 -5.42
N HIS A 47 -13.15 -11.88 -4.97
CA HIS A 47 -14.29 -11.71 -5.87
C HIS A 47 -14.16 -10.44 -6.73
N GLU A 48 -13.67 -9.34 -6.18
CA GLU A 48 -13.39 -8.11 -6.94
C GLU A 48 -12.29 -8.33 -7.99
N LEU A 49 -11.21 -9.04 -7.63
CA LEU A 49 -10.17 -9.44 -8.57
C LEU A 49 -10.72 -10.34 -9.69
N LEU A 50 -11.63 -11.26 -9.39
CA LEU A 50 -12.28 -12.13 -10.38
C LEU A 50 -13.36 -11.43 -11.23
N GLN A 51 -13.80 -10.24 -10.82
CA GLN A 51 -14.66 -9.38 -11.63
C GLN A 51 -13.90 -8.55 -12.66
N ASP A 52 -12.58 -8.37 -12.49
CA ASP A 52 -11.74 -7.74 -13.50
C ASP A 52 -11.67 -8.62 -14.77
N PRO A 53 -12.14 -8.12 -15.93
CA PRO A 53 -12.14 -8.87 -17.17
C PRO A 53 -10.73 -9.22 -17.68
N GLU A 54 -9.70 -8.44 -17.34
CA GLU A 54 -8.32 -8.72 -17.74
C GLU A 54 -7.70 -9.82 -16.88
N VAL A 55 -7.91 -9.79 -15.56
CA VAL A 55 -7.51 -10.87 -14.64
C VAL A 55 -8.22 -12.18 -15.00
N ARG A 56 -9.52 -12.12 -15.31
CA ARG A 56 -10.27 -13.31 -15.76
C ARG A 56 -9.73 -13.87 -17.07
N LYS A 57 -9.34 -13.02 -18.03
CA LYS A 57 -8.72 -13.48 -19.29
C LYS A 57 -7.36 -14.12 -19.05
N GLU A 58 -6.52 -13.54 -18.19
CA GLU A 58 -5.21 -14.09 -17.85
C GLU A 58 -5.34 -15.44 -17.12
N LEU A 59 -6.28 -15.56 -16.19
CA LEU A 59 -6.56 -16.79 -15.47
C LEU A 59 -7.17 -17.88 -16.38
N LEU A 60 -8.06 -17.50 -17.29
CA LEU A 60 -8.57 -18.42 -18.31
C LEU A 60 -7.48 -18.80 -19.32
N ALA A 61 -6.57 -17.88 -19.66
CA ALA A 61 -5.46 -18.15 -20.56
C ALA A 61 -4.42 -19.07 -19.92
N SER A 62 -4.15 -18.95 -18.62
CA SER A 62 -3.26 -19.86 -17.89
C SER A 62 -3.87 -21.26 -17.77
N LEU A 63 -5.17 -21.35 -17.43
CA LEU A 63 -5.91 -22.62 -17.42
C LEU A 63 -6.00 -23.25 -18.83
N ALA A 64 -6.17 -22.45 -19.88
CA ALA A 64 -6.19 -22.93 -21.27
C ALA A 64 -4.79 -23.32 -21.78
N ALA A 65 -3.74 -22.62 -21.37
CA ALA A 65 -2.36 -22.97 -21.69
C ALA A 65 -1.97 -24.32 -21.06
N GLU A 66 -2.50 -24.63 -19.88
CA GLU A 66 -2.36 -25.95 -19.24
C GLU A 66 -3.19 -27.03 -19.97
N ALA A 67 -4.32 -26.66 -20.59
CA ALA A 67 -5.14 -27.58 -21.40
C ALA A 67 -4.60 -27.85 -22.82
N VAL A 68 -3.77 -26.96 -23.39
CA VAL A 68 -3.29 -27.03 -24.78
C VAL A 68 -1.88 -27.64 -24.89
N SER A 69 -1.18 -27.87 -23.79
CA SER A 69 0.15 -28.52 -23.80
C SER A 69 0.06 -30.05 -23.67
N LYS A 70 -0.01 -30.72 -24.85
CA LYS A 70 0.28 -32.15 -25.15
C LYS A 70 -0.80 -33.20 -24.79
N PRO A 71 -0.85 -34.32 -25.55
CA PRO A 71 -1.82 -35.40 -25.34
C PRO A 71 -1.73 -35.93 -23.93
N SER A 72 -2.91 -36.02 -23.31
CA SER A 72 -3.06 -36.19 -21.87
C SER A 72 -2.34 -37.43 -21.32
N PRO A 73 -1.38 -37.28 -20.38
CA PRO A 73 -0.88 -38.40 -19.58
C PRO A 73 -1.97 -38.98 -18.66
N TRP A 74 -3.13 -38.33 -18.55
CA TRP A 74 -4.28 -38.77 -17.75
C TRP A 74 -4.94 -40.02 -18.32
N THR A 75 -4.97 -40.21 -19.64
CA THR A 75 -5.53 -41.43 -20.27
C THR A 75 -4.59 -42.63 -20.12
N ALA A 76 -3.28 -42.41 -20.20
CA ALA A 76 -2.25 -43.43 -19.94
C ALA A 76 -2.17 -43.81 -18.45
N ALA A 77 -2.25 -42.81 -17.55
CA ALA A 77 -2.26 -43.03 -16.11
C ALA A 77 -3.53 -43.76 -15.64
N ARG A 78 -4.69 -43.49 -16.25
CA ARG A 78 -5.95 -44.21 -15.96
C ARG A 78 -5.87 -45.70 -16.29
N GLN A 79 -5.15 -46.07 -17.34
CA GLN A 79 -4.92 -47.48 -17.70
C GLN A 79 -3.89 -48.15 -16.78
N ALA A 80 -2.88 -47.42 -16.29
CA ALA A 80 -1.88 -47.93 -15.36
C ALA A 80 -2.40 -48.08 -13.91
N LEU A 81 -3.37 -47.25 -13.49
CA LEU A 81 -3.97 -47.28 -12.14
C LEU A 81 -4.96 -48.43 -11.92
N ILE A 82 -5.47 -49.06 -12.99
CA ILE A 82 -6.41 -50.19 -12.92
C ILE A 82 -5.66 -51.55 -12.90
N GLY A 83 -4.35 -51.55 -13.20
CA GLY A 83 -3.50 -52.75 -13.15
C GLY A 83 -2.95 -53.05 -11.75
N PRO A 84 -2.55 -54.30 -11.46
CA PRO A 84 -2.11 -54.75 -10.12
C PRO A 84 -0.86 -54.02 -9.58
N PHE A 85 -0.13 -53.28 -10.41
CA PHE A 85 1.03 -52.48 -10.02
C PHE A 85 0.72 -51.02 -9.64
N GLY A 86 -0.49 -50.51 -9.90
CA GLY A 86 -0.86 -49.10 -9.69
C GLY A 86 -0.92 -48.67 -8.21
N ARG A 87 -1.01 -49.61 -7.28
CA ARG A 87 -1.10 -49.33 -5.83
C ARG A 87 0.23 -48.90 -5.20
N PHE A 88 1.37 -49.20 -5.83
CA PHE A 88 2.69 -48.77 -5.33
C PHE A 88 3.09 -47.37 -5.82
N ALA A 89 2.49 -46.86 -6.90
CA ALA A 89 2.81 -45.55 -7.46
C ALA A 89 2.22 -44.39 -6.63
N LEU A 90 1.11 -44.62 -5.91
CA LEU A 90 0.42 -43.59 -5.13
C LEU A 90 1.26 -43.10 -3.93
N ALA A 91 2.11 -43.96 -3.36
CA ALA A 91 3.00 -43.60 -2.25
C ALA A 91 4.18 -42.70 -2.70
N GLY A 92 4.64 -42.84 -3.96
CA GLY A 92 5.72 -42.01 -4.50
C GLY A 92 5.26 -40.59 -4.87
N ALA A 93 4.02 -40.43 -5.33
CA ALA A 93 3.48 -39.12 -5.71
C ALA A 93 3.27 -38.19 -4.51
N ALA A 94 2.83 -38.71 -3.36
CA ALA A 94 2.67 -37.92 -2.14
C ALA A 94 4.02 -37.39 -1.61
N ALA A 95 5.08 -38.21 -1.68
CA ALA A 95 6.43 -37.80 -1.30
C ALA A 95 7.03 -36.75 -2.26
N ALA A 96 6.74 -36.85 -3.57
CA ALA A 96 7.18 -35.87 -4.55
C ALA A 96 6.46 -34.52 -4.40
N CYS A 97 5.15 -34.50 -4.12
CA CYS A 97 4.41 -33.27 -3.82
C CYS A 97 4.93 -32.60 -2.54
N LEU A 98 5.23 -33.37 -1.48
CA LEU A 98 5.81 -32.84 -0.25
C LEU A 98 7.23 -32.31 -0.47
N ALA A 99 8.05 -33.01 -1.26
CA ALA A 99 9.40 -32.57 -1.60
C ALA A 99 9.38 -31.28 -2.44
N ILE A 100 8.45 -31.15 -3.40
CA ILE A 100 8.27 -29.93 -4.19
C ILE A 100 7.76 -28.78 -3.30
N PHE A 101 6.86 -29.06 -2.35
CA PHE A 101 6.42 -28.06 -1.37
C PHE A 101 7.54 -27.61 -0.42
N ILE A 102 8.47 -28.49 -0.04
CA ILE A 102 9.63 -28.13 0.79
C ILE A 102 10.72 -27.43 -0.03
N LEU A 103 10.97 -27.87 -1.28
CA LEU A 103 11.98 -27.29 -2.17
C LEU A 103 11.55 -25.95 -2.79
N HIS A 104 10.26 -25.73 -3.02
CA HIS A 104 9.73 -24.49 -3.61
C HIS A 104 8.94 -23.61 -2.62
N GLY A 105 8.42 -24.18 -1.53
CA GLY A 105 7.62 -23.46 -0.52
C GLY A 105 8.42 -22.75 0.58
N LEU A 106 9.74 -22.61 0.42
CA LEU A 106 10.57 -21.74 1.27
C LEU A 106 11.00 -20.43 0.59
N LYS A 107 10.50 -20.14 -0.62
CA LYS A 107 10.31 -18.74 -0.98
C LYS A 107 9.02 -18.29 -0.32
N LYS A 108 9.10 -18.02 0.98
CA LYS A 108 8.18 -17.07 1.59
C LYS A 108 8.14 -15.88 0.61
N PRO A 109 6.98 -15.46 0.08
CA PRO A 109 6.90 -14.07 -0.30
C PRO A 109 7.42 -13.33 0.93
N ILE A 110 8.35 -12.40 0.74
CA ILE A 110 8.62 -11.44 1.79
C ILE A 110 7.22 -10.94 2.12
N GLU A 111 6.65 -11.41 3.23
CA GLU A 111 5.62 -10.67 3.96
C GLU A 111 6.32 -9.33 4.07
N GLN A 112 5.96 -8.44 3.15
CA GLN A 112 6.10 -7.02 3.37
C GLN A 112 5.29 -6.89 4.64
N GLN A 113 5.99 -6.94 5.78
CA GLN A 113 5.46 -6.46 7.02
C GLN A 113 5.02 -5.06 6.66
N ILE A 114 3.72 -4.93 6.36
CA ILE A 114 3.05 -3.65 6.33
C ILE A 114 3.34 -3.17 7.73
N LEU A 115 4.32 -2.26 7.80
CA LEU A 115 4.87 -1.70 9.01
C LEU A 115 3.72 -0.92 9.61
N THR A 116 2.88 -1.65 10.36
CA THR A 116 1.65 -1.16 10.97
C THR A 116 2.11 -0.49 12.23
N LEU A 117 2.49 0.75 12.05
CA LEU A 117 3.01 1.60 13.09
C LEU A 117 1.82 2.47 13.51
N VAL A 118 1.55 2.63 14.85
CA VAL A 118 0.54 3.45 15.64
C VAL A 118 0.91 4.91 16.11
N THR A 119 0.38 6.03 15.53
CA THR A 119 0.55 7.50 15.88
C THR A 119 -0.45 8.38 15.13
N ASN A 120 -1.11 9.26 15.86
CA ASN A 120 -1.95 10.33 15.31
C ASN A 120 -1.13 11.36 14.50
N PRO A 121 -1.40 11.59 13.20
CA PRO A 121 -0.61 12.48 12.32
C PRO A 121 -0.66 13.96 12.72
N SER A 122 -1.63 14.39 13.54
CA SER A 122 -1.66 15.76 14.09
C SER A 122 -0.75 15.93 15.31
N SER A 123 -0.29 14.82 15.90
CA SER A 123 0.57 14.80 17.07
C SER A 123 2.02 14.65 16.60
N ASN A 124 2.86 15.64 16.88
CA ASN A 124 4.32 15.57 16.73
C ASN A 124 4.88 15.70 15.29
N MET A 125 4.33 16.61 14.47
CA MET A 125 4.91 16.99 13.16
C MET A 125 6.36 17.51 13.27
N ALA A 126 6.79 17.95 14.46
CA ALA A 126 8.16 18.38 14.73
C ALA A 126 9.18 17.24 14.57
N ASP A 127 8.80 15.99 14.82
CA ASP A 127 9.70 14.84 14.68
C ASP A 127 10.13 14.58 13.24
N TYR A 128 9.31 14.98 12.26
CA TYR A 128 9.68 14.89 10.85
C TYR A 128 10.85 15.80 10.49
N PHE A 129 11.13 16.84 11.28
CA PHE A 129 12.33 17.68 11.14
C PHE A 129 13.59 17.06 11.77
N LYS A 130 13.44 15.99 12.57
CA LYS A 130 14.57 15.21 13.12
C LYS A 130 15.07 14.14 12.14
N LEU A 131 14.29 13.78 11.11
CA LEU A 131 14.73 12.84 10.07
C LEU A 131 16.04 13.34 9.43
N PRO A 132 17.03 12.46 9.24
CA PRO A 132 18.26 12.83 8.55
C PRO A 132 17.97 13.18 7.09
N LYS A 133 18.75 14.12 6.54
CA LYS A 133 18.70 14.42 5.11
C LYS A 133 19.17 13.18 4.34
N HIS A 134 18.29 12.64 3.52
CA HIS A 134 18.56 11.41 2.76
C HIS A 134 17.69 11.43 1.51
N ASN A 135 18.25 11.13 0.34
CA ASN A 135 17.52 11.28 -0.94
C ASN A 135 17.75 10.14 -1.94
N PRO A 136 17.40 8.89 -1.58
CA PRO A 136 17.57 7.73 -2.44
C PRO A 136 16.63 7.75 -3.64
N ALA A 137 15.47 8.39 -3.55
CA ALA A 137 14.53 8.52 -4.66
C ALA A 137 14.93 9.61 -5.69
N GLY A 138 16.01 10.36 -5.43
CA GLY A 138 16.45 11.45 -6.29
C GLY A 138 15.40 12.55 -6.43
N LEU A 139 14.70 12.84 -5.32
CA LEU A 139 13.76 13.94 -5.15
C LEU A 139 14.48 15.26 -5.44
N ASN A 140 13.98 16.06 -6.36
CA ASN A 140 14.45 17.43 -6.54
C ASN A 140 13.32 18.39 -6.18
N LEU A 141 13.66 19.44 -5.44
CA LEU A 141 12.73 20.49 -5.03
C LEU A 141 13.21 21.81 -5.63
N ASP A 142 12.35 22.44 -6.42
CA ASP A 142 12.58 23.75 -6.99
C ASP A 142 11.55 24.75 -6.46
N LEU A 143 11.99 25.92 -6.00
CA LEU A 143 11.11 27.02 -5.62
C LEU A 143 11.00 27.96 -6.82
N HIS A 144 9.78 28.21 -7.31
CA HIS A 144 9.53 28.98 -8.54
C HIS A 144 9.85 30.49 -8.43
N ARG A 145 10.65 30.93 -7.45
CA ARG A 145 11.17 32.30 -7.33
C ARG A 145 12.60 32.30 -6.81
N THR A 146 13.45 33.05 -7.52
CA THR A 146 14.81 33.41 -7.11
C THR A 146 14.93 34.94 -7.16
N PRO A 147 15.30 35.63 -6.06
CA PRO A 147 15.61 35.08 -4.74
C PRO A 147 14.35 34.56 -4.02
N ALA A 148 14.56 33.62 -3.08
CA ALA A 148 13.49 33.03 -2.27
C ALA A 148 13.04 33.98 -1.13
N VAL A 149 12.68 35.21 -1.51
CA VAL A 149 12.16 36.25 -0.62
C VAL A 149 10.70 36.50 -0.99
N PHE A 150 9.82 36.41 0.00
CA PHE A 150 8.38 36.52 -0.17
C PHE A 150 7.79 37.59 0.75
N HIS A 151 6.60 38.09 0.45
CA HIS A 151 5.83 38.99 1.32
C HIS A 151 4.63 38.25 1.92
N PRO A 152 4.05 38.74 3.03
CA PRO A 152 2.79 38.22 3.55
C PRO A 152 1.70 38.17 2.47
N GLY A 153 1.02 37.03 2.34
CA GLY A 153 -0.02 36.80 1.33
C GLY A 153 0.49 36.42 -0.07
N ASP A 154 1.80 36.38 -0.33
CA ASP A 154 2.33 35.73 -1.53
C ASP A 154 1.95 34.24 -1.54
N ILE A 155 1.74 33.64 -2.72
CA ILE A 155 1.61 32.17 -2.83
C ILE A 155 2.96 31.62 -3.29
N VAL A 156 3.60 30.81 -2.45
CA VAL A 156 4.81 30.09 -2.85
C VAL A 156 4.40 28.90 -3.70
N ARG A 157 5.01 28.81 -4.89
CA ARG A 157 4.92 27.64 -5.75
C ARG A 157 6.24 26.90 -5.69
N ALA A 158 6.17 25.64 -5.36
CA ALA A 158 7.29 24.73 -5.36
C ALA A 158 6.98 23.56 -6.29
N THR A 159 8.00 23.04 -6.94
CA THR A 159 7.87 21.88 -7.81
C THR A 159 8.77 20.78 -7.30
N VAL A 160 8.18 19.61 -7.17
CA VAL A 160 8.85 18.39 -6.75
C VAL A 160 8.96 17.47 -7.96
N GLN A 161 10.17 17.05 -8.30
CA GLN A 161 10.40 16.04 -9.32
C GLN A 161 10.60 14.68 -8.67
N LEU A 162 9.75 13.73 -9.05
CA LEU A 162 9.82 12.33 -8.64
C LEU A 162 10.38 11.45 -9.75
N LYS A 163 11.36 10.60 -9.41
CA LYS A 163 11.87 9.56 -10.32
C LYS A 163 11.10 8.25 -10.26
N SER A 164 10.34 8.05 -9.19
CA SER A 164 9.53 6.84 -8.93
C SER A 164 8.21 7.22 -8.29
N SER A 165 7.23 6.32 -8.33
CA SER A 165 5.97 6.53 -7.62
C SER A 165 6.23 6.67 -6.12
N ALA A 166 5.62 7.65 -5.47
CA ALA A 166 5.81 7.93 -4.05
C ALA A 166 4.65 8.74 -3.47
N ALA A 167 4.32 8.49 -2.20
CA ALA A 167 3.47 9.39 -1.43
C ALA A 167 4.29 10.62 -1.01
N VAL A 168 3.83 11.82 -1.35
CA VAL A 168 4.58 13.08 -1.10
C VAL A 168 3.79 13.99 -0.19
N PHE A 169 4.47 14.51 0.83
CA PHE A 169 3.96 15.60 1.65
C PHE A 169 5.04 16.64 1.94
N ALA A 170 4.61 17.84 2.28
CA ALA A 170 5.47 18.97 2.58
C ALA A 170 5.08 19.60 3.91
N LEU A 171 6.09 19.91 4.71
CA LEU A 171 5.99 20.54 6.01
C LEU A 171 6.72 21.87 5.98
N ARG A 172 6.14 22.88 6.62
CA ARG A 172 6.76 24.17 6.87
C ARG A 172 7.13 24.26 8.34
N ARG A 173 8.36 24.66 8.64
CA ARG A 173 8.78 25.09 9.97
C ARG A 173 9.03 26.58 9.97
N GLY A 174 8.36 27.29 10.87
CA GLY A 174 8.55 28.72 11.04
C GLY A 174 9.54 29.09 12.15
N PRO A 175 9.69 30.40 12.40
CA PRO A 175 10.76 30.94 13.23
C PRO A 175 10.62 30.59 14.71
N ALA A 176 9.39 30.37 15.21
CA ALA A 176 9.15 29.92 16.58
C ALA A 176 9.27 28.39 16.73
N GLY A 177 9.64 27.68 15.65
CA GLY A 177 9.76 26.22 15.62
C GLY A 177 8.43 25.51 15.41
N GLU A 178 7.35 26.24 15.16
CA GLU A 178 6.05 25.68 14.82
C GLU A 178 6.11 24.97 13.47
N VAL A 179 5.56 23.76 13.41
CA VAL A 179 5.53 22.95 12.20
C VAL A 179 4.10 22.81 11.72
N ARG A 180 3.89 23.01 10.41
CA ARG A 180 2.59 22.89 9.76
C ARG A 180 2.71 22.05 8.50
N LEU A 181 1.71 21.21 8.24
CA LEU A 181 1.53 20.56 6.95
C LEU A 181 1.04 21.59 5.93
N VAL A 182 1.70 21.64 4.77
CA VAL A 182 1.33 22.54 3.67
C VAL A 182 0.90 21.80 2.41
N PHE A 183 1.21 20.51 2.30
CA PHE A 183 0.77 19.67 1.20
C PHE A 183 0.84 18.17 1.54
N PRO A 184 -0.15 17.35 1.13
CA PRO A 184 -1.52 17.78 0.84
C PRO A 184 -2.16 18.43 2.09
N PRO A 185 -3.28 19.17 1.97
CA PRO A 185 -3.89 19.86 3.11
C PRO A 185 -4.40 18.90 4.20
N ASP A 186 -4.70 17.65 3.81
CA ASP A 186 -5.12 16.59 4.70
C ASP A 186 -4.22 15.36 4.49
N PRO A 187 -3.52 14.87 5.54
CA PRO A 187 -2.76 13.63 5.46
C PRO A 187 -3.58 12.43 4.98
N ALA A 188 -4.89 12.40 5.25
CA ALA A 188 -5.76 11.31 4.80
C ALA A 188 -5.84 11.19 3.26
N THR A 189 -5.48 12.26 2.55
CA THR A 189 -5.50 12.35 1.09
C THR A 189 -4.15 12.02 0.43
N LEU A 190 -3.17 11.57 1.22
CA LEU A 190 -1.91 11.05 0.70
C LEU A 190 -2.19 9.83 -0.19
N ALA A 191 -1.93 10.00 -1.47
CA ALA A 191 -1.96 8.94 -2.47
C ALA A 191 -0.58 8.83 -3.13
N ASP A 192 -0.24 7.63 -3.56
CA ASP A 192 0.95 7.39 -4.37
C ASP A 192 0.86 8.22 -5.65
N ARG A 193 1.79 9.18 -5.78
CA ARG A 193 1.88 10.05 -6.95
C ARG A 193 2.78 9.36 -7.97
N ASN A 194 2.31 9.32 -9.21
CA ASN A 194 3.11 8.84 -10.33
C ASN A 194 4.43 9.64 -10.45
N PRO A 195 5.49 9.02 -11.00
CA PRO A 195 6.71 9.74 -11.34
C PRO A 195 6.41 10.98 -12.19
N GLY A 196 7.23 12.02 -12.03
CA GLY A 196 7.10 13.28 -12.76
C GLY A 196 7.07 14.50 -11.87
N GLU A 197 6.45 15.56 -12.39
CA GLU A 197 6.41 16.88 -11.77
C GLU A 197 5.16 17.03 -10.89
N ILE A 198 5.36 17.38 -9.62
CA ILE A 198 4.29 17.67 -8.67
C ILE A 198 4.39 19.12 -8.24
N ALA A 199 3.37 19.90 -8.60
CA ALA A 199 3.24 21.27 -8.15
C ALA A 199 2.67 21.31 -6.72
N ILE A 200 3.35 22.04 -5.86
CA ILE A 200 2.95 22.35 -4.48
C ILE A 200 2.74 23.85 -4.40
N SER A 201 1.58 24.26 -3.88
CA SER A 201 1.27 25.68 -3.64
C SER A 201 0.90 25.86 -2.19
N PHE A 202 1.54 26.81 -1.52
CA PHE A 202 1.28 27.07 -0.11
C PHE A 202 1.48 28.55 0.24
N ASP A 203 0.87 28.94 1.35
CA ASP A 203 1.03 30.26 1.94
C ASP A 203 2.29 30.29 2.82
N PRO A 204 3.31 31.13 2.51
CA PRO A 204 4.52 31.24 3.29
C PRO A 204 4.23 31.78 4.69
N VAL A 205 3.26 32.69 4.83
CA VAL A 205 2.82 33.30 6.09
C VAL A 205 1.34 33.66 5.98
N PRO A 206 0.46 33.03 6.79
CA PRO A 206 -0.97 33.33 6.77
C PRO A 206 -1.21 34.83 6.87
N PRO A 207 -2.19 35.41 6.16
CA PRO A 207 -2.46 36.85 6.20
C PRO A 207 -2.86 37.36 7.60
N THR A 208 -3.12 36.45 8.54
CA THR A 208 -3.41 36.75 9.95
C THR A 208 -2.16 36.97 10.80
N GLU A 209 -0.98 36.69 10.29
CA GLU A 209 0.28 36.80 11.02
C GLU A 209 1.01 38.11 10.66
N ASP A 210 1.26 38.94 11.68
CA ASP A 210 1.89 40.24 11.52
C ASP A 210 3.43 40.10 11.38
N VAL A 211 3.94 40.31 10.17
CA VAL A 211 5.37 40.21 9.86
C VAL A 211 6.00 41.59 9.99
N THR A 212 6.45 41.92 11.20
CA THR A 212 7.11 43.22 11.51
C THR A 212 8.62 43.24 11.20
N ALA A 213 9.21 42.09 10.90
CA ALA A 213 10.63 41.93 10.57
C ALA A 213 10.84 40.70 9.67
N THR A 214 11.97 40.65 8.95
CA THR A 214 12.33 39.49 8.12
C THR A 214 12.32 38.20 8.95
N ARG A 215 11.59 37.18 8.47
CA ARG A 215 11.47 35.87 9.11
C ARG A 215 12.01 34.77 8.21
N HIS A 216 12.77 33.86 8.80
CA HIS A 216 13.32 32.70 8.09
C HIS A 216 12.43 31.48 8.26
N TYR A 217 12.14 30.79 7.17
CA TYR A 217 11.32 29.58 7.13
C TYR A 217 12.06 28.44 6.44
N ILE A 218 11.68 27.21 6.79
CA ILE A 218 12.20 25.99 6.16
C ILE A 218 11.01 25.19 5.62
N LEU A 219 11.05 24.90 4.32
CA LEU A 219 10.19 23.93 3.67
C LEU A 219 10.92 22.59 3.62
N ARG A 220 10.33 21.55 4.21
CA ARG A 220 10.81 20.17 4.13
C ARG A 220 9.81 19.32 3.36
N VAL A 221 10.26 18.71 2.27
CA VAL A 221 9.45 17.78 1.46
C VAL A 221 9.93 16.36 1.74
N ILE A 222 8.97 15.48 1.97
CA ILE A 222 9.19 14.07 2.30
C ILE A 222 8.44 13.23 1.27
N ALA A 223 9.16 12.31 0.64
CA ALA A 223 8.61 11.32 -0.28
C ALA A 223 8.79 9.92 0.33
N LEU A 224 7.71 9.17 0.41
CA LEU A 224 7.66 7.80 0.94
C LEU A 224 7.43 6.82 -0.21
N ARG A 225 8.06 5.65 -0.14
CA ARG A 225 7.82 4.60 -1.13
C ARG A 225 6.35 4.14 -1.15
N PRO A 226 5.87 3.58 -2.28
CA PRO A 226 4.53 3.03 -2.38
C PRO A 226 4.25 1.97 -1.32
N GLY A 227 3.01 1.93 -0.84
CA GLY A 227 2.56 0.99 0.19
C GLY A 227 2.84 1.42 1.63
N ILE A 228 3.42 2.60 1.86
CA ILE A 228 3.50 3.20 3.19
C ILE A 228 2.22 4.03 3.42
N ASP A 229 1.28 3.47 4.18
CA ASP A 229 0.04 4.16 4.52
C ASP A 229 0.24 5.04 5.76
N LEU A 230 0.20 6.37 5.57
CA LEU A 230 0.26 7.36 6.66
C LEU A 230 -1.10 7.59 7.34
N ARG A 231 -2.18 7.01 6.81
CA ARG A 231 -3.56 7.18 7.30
C ARG A 231 -3.85 6.24 8.45
N SER A 232 -3.32 5.02 8.41
CA SER A 232 -3.26 4.13 9.56
C SER A 232 -2.13 4.61 10.47
N GLN A 233 -2.54 5.44 11.42
CA GLN A 233 -1.76 6.06 12.47
C GLN A 233 -0.53 5.23 12.83
N SER A 234 0.68 5.86 12.77
CA SER A 234 2.15 5.61 12.93
C SER A 234 3.06 5.21 11.80
N VAL A 235 4.17 5.94 11.84
CA VAL A 235 5.46 5.50 11.43
C VAL A 235 6.40 5.72 12.63
N ASP A 236 6.99 4.66 13.16
CA ASP A 236 8.19 4.73 13.99
C ASP A 236 9.35 5.01 13.04
N TRP A 237 9.62 6.30 12.88
CA TRP A 237 10.65 6.83 11.99
C TRP A 237 12.02 6.22 12.24
N ALA A 238 12.32 5.77 13.47
CA ALA A 238 13.58 5.11 13.80
C ALA A 238 13.68 3.70 13.21
N LYS A 239 12.55 3.05 12.89
CA LYS A 239 12.47 1.71 12.30
C LYS A 239 12.34 1.73 10.78
N LEU A 240 12.08 2.88 10.17
CA LEU A 240 12.07 2.98 8.72
C LEU A 240 13.46 2.70 8.16
N ALA A 241 13.52 1.77 7.20
CA ALA A 241 14.74 1.53 6.45
C ALA A 241 15.18 2.84 5.77
N PRO A 242 16.48 3.18 5.73
CA PRO A 242 16.95 4.44 5.14
C PRO A 242 16.42 4.64 3.72
N ASP A 243 16.29 3.58 2.94
CA ASP A 243 15.84 3.63 1.55
C ASP A 243 14.31 3.79 1.37
N SER A 244 13.53 3.76 2.45
CA SER A 244 12.06 3.85 2.43
C SER A 244 11.52 5.28 2.28
N TYR A 245 12.36 6.29 2.48
CA TYR A 245 11.97 7.69 2.39
C TYR A 245 13.04 8.55 1.72
N SER A 246 12.64 9.73 1.24
CA SER A 246 13.52 10.79 0.77
C SER A 246 13.09 12.13 1.36
N VAL A 247 14.07 12.93 1.78
CA VAL A 247 13.90 14.22 2.45
C VAL A 247 14.72 15.26 1.71
N VAL A 248 14.07 16.32 1.26
CA VAL A 248 14.70 17.51 0.68
C VAL A 248 14.21 18.74 1.43
N GLU A 249 15.09 19.71 1.61
CA GLU A 249 14.78 20.97 2.29
C GLU A 249 15.18 22.16 1.44
N VAL A 250 14.36 23.21 1.50
CA VAL A 250 14.71 24.52 0.98
C VAL A 250 14.31 25.58 2.01
N SER A 251 15.21 26.53 2.23
CA SER A 251 14.98 27.70 3.07
C SER A 251 14.47 28.88 2.25
N TYR A 252 13.62 29.71 2.86
CA TYR A 252 13.17 30.96 2.27
C TYR A 252 12.94 32.03 3.34
N ASP A 253 13.00 33.29 2.94
CA ASP A 253 12.78 34.43 3.82
C ASP A 253 11.46 35.12 3.48
N VAL A 254 10.80 35.64 4.51
CA VAL A 254 9.60 36.46 4.36
C VAL A 254 9.90 37.84 4.93
N VAL A 255 9.79 38.86 4.09
CA VAL A 255 10.01 40.26 4.45
C VAL A 255 8.68 40.96 4.70
N PRO A 256 8.63 41.99 5.56
CA PRO A 256 7.42 42.79 5.81
C PRO A 256 6.77 43.34 4.54
#